data_AF-L0D756-F1
#
_entry.id   AF-L0D756-F1
#
_cell.length_a   1.000
_cell.length_b   1.000
_cell.length_c   1.000
_cell.angle_alpha   90.00
_cell.angle_beta   90.00
_cell.angle_gamma   90.00
#
_symmetry.space_group_name_H-M   'P 1'
#
loop_
_entity.id
_entity.type
_entity.pdbx_description
1 polymer ?
#
loop_
_entity_poly.entity_id
_entity_poly.type
_entity_poly.pdbx_seq_one_letter_code
_entity_poly.pdbx_strand_id
1 'polypeptide(L)'
;MKATCRCGYLLDVPEDGSDRIVCPKCAAKIRVRRIAPGTPGGDGFIRFACPCGRRLKVKVDEEGSHPPAGKCPDCGKIVPVPSSSSNPALASSHPEAQTAELDAADMAVLETWARGHLAKTAVPAVKAEAGLRVCPGCGRPVHLGAVACRECGTHVPKR
;
A
#
# COMPACT_ATOMS: atom_id res chain seq x y z
N MET A 1 20.48 -8.79 8.10
CA MET A 1 19.11 -8.32 7.72
C MET A 1 19.21 -6.88 7.21
N LYS A 2 18.40 -6.45 6.23
CA LYS A 2 18.40 -5.04 5.76
C LYS A 2 17.20 -4.28 6.30
N ALA A 3 17.41 -3.04 6.74
CA ALA A 3 16.35 -2.14 7.18
C ALA A 3 16.50 -0.77 6.50
N THR A 4 15.38 -0.12 6.18
CA THR A 4 15.40 1.20 5.53
C THR A 4 15.09 2.28 6.56
N CYS A 5 15.98 3.27 6.70
CA CYS A 5 15.73 4.45 7.50
C CYS A 5 14.69 5.36 6.82
N ARG A 6 14.00 6.19 7.60
CA ARG A 6 13.06 7.22 7.10
C ARG A 6 13.70 8.22 6.12
N CYS A 7 15.02 8.39 6.13
CA CYS A 7 15.76 9.22 5.17
C CYS A 7 16.13 8.48 3.86
N GLY A 8 15.66 7.24 3.68
CA GLY A 8 15.93 6.40 2.51
C GLY A 8 17.26 5.64 2.56
N TYR A 9 18.08 5.81 3.60
CA TYR A 9 19.33 5.07 3.72
C TYR A 9 19.09 3.60 4.11
N LEU A 10 19.72 2.67 3.38
CA LEU A 10 19.71 1.25 3.67
C LEU A 10 20.75 0.93 4.74
N LEU A 11 20.31 0.27 5.81
CA LEU A 11 21.12 -0.12 6.95
C LEU A 11 21.31 -1.63 6.95
N ASP A 12 22.55 -2.06 7.12
CA ASP A 12 22.85 -3.45 7.45
C ASP A 12 22.72 -3.67 8.95
N VAL A 13 21.75 -4.51 9.32
CA VAL A 13 21.48 -4.87 10.71
C VAL A 13 22.16 -6.22 10.99
N PRO A 14 23.16 -6.26 11.91
CA PRO A 14 23.79 -7.50 12.31
C PRO A 14 22.80 -8.36 13.09
N GLU A 15 22.89 -9.68 12.89
CA GLU A 15 21.93 -10.65 13.44
C GLU A 15 21.92 -10.64 14.97
N ASP A 16 23.11 -10.53 15.59
CA ASP A 16 23.31 -10.48 17.04
C ASP A 16 23.46 -9.04 17.60
N GLY A 17 23.06 -8.02 16.85
CA GLY A 17 23.20 -6.61 17.24
C GLY A 17 22.32 -6.16 18.41
N SER A 18 22.36 -4.88 18.77
CA SER A 18 21.39 -4.27 19.67
C SER A 18 20.06 -3.97 18.96
N ASP A 19 18.94 -3.97 19.68
CA ASP A 19 17.61 -3.63 19.12
C ASP A 19 17.49 -2.16 18.68
N ARG A 20 18.50 -1.34 18.97
CA ARG A 20 18.50 0.10 18.68
C ARG A 20 19.74 0.45 17.88
N ILE A 21 19.54 0.76 16.61
CA ILE A 21 20.59 1.22 15.71
C ILE A 21 20.37 2.70 15.38
N VAL A 22 21.45 3.43 15.15
CA VAL A 22 21.39 4.85 14.76
C VAL A 22 21.71 4.94 13.28
N CYS A 23 20.85 5.61 12.51
CA CYS A 23 21.13 5.84 11.10
C CYS A 23 22.35 6.78 10.94
N PRO A 24 23.37 6.42 10.15
CA PRO A 24 24.55 7.27 9.98
C PRO A 24 24.25 8.52 9.15
N LYS A 25 23.20 8.51 8.33
CA LYS A 25 22.85 9.65 7.46
C LYS A 25 22.07 10.75 8.18
N CYS A 26 21.17 10.40 9.10
CA CYS A 26 20.27 11.37 9.76
C CYS A 26 20.22 11.26 11.29
N ALA A 27 21.05 10.41 11.90
CA ALA A 27 21.09 10.15 13.34
C ALA A 27 19.76 9.67 13.97
N ALA A 28 18.79 9.23 13.16
CA ALA A 28 17.54 8.68 13.66
C ALA A 28 17.80 7.40 14.46
N LYS A 29 17.25 7.34 15.69
CA LYS A 29 17.25 6.13 16.53
C LYS A 29 16.16 5.18 16.03
N ILE A 30 16.56 4.08 15.42
CA ILE A 30 15.67 3.08 14.83
C ILE A 30 15.59 1.90 15.79
N ARG A 31 14.37 1.50 16.15
CA ARG A 31 14.12 0.27 16.89
C ARG A 31 13.88 -0.86 15.91
N VAL A 32 14.83 -1.78 15.80
CA VAL A 32 14.68 -3.00 15.01
C VAL A 32 13.80 -3.96 15.80
N ARG A 33 12.69 -4.41 15.21
CA ARG A 33 11.90 -5.52 15.76
C ARG A 33 12.40 -6.80 15.11
N ARG A 34 13.29 -7.53 15.79
CA ARG A 34 13.65 -8.89 15.38
C ARG A 34 12.48 -9.80 15.72
N ILE A 35 11.91 -10.42 14.70
CA ILE A 35 11.01 -11.55 14.91
C ILE A 35 11.95 -12.72 15.21
N ALA A 36 11.99 -13.16 16.47
CA ALA A 36 12.79 -14.32 16.82
C ALA A 36 12.29 -15.54 16.01
N PRO A 37 13.16 -16.23 15.26
CA PRO A 37 12.76 -17.46 14.57
C PRO A 37 12.42 -18.50 15.64
N GLY A 38 11.14 -18.82 15.78
CA GLY A 38 10.63 -19.78 16.78
C GLY A 38 9.80 -19.17 17.91
N THR A 39 9.67 -17.85 18.01
CA THR A 39 8.67 -17.22 18.88
C THR A 39 7.64 -16.52 18.00
N PRO A 40 6.55 -17.20 17.60
CA PRO A 40 5.38 -16.48 17.10
C PRO A 40 4.94 -15.57 18.24
N GLY A 41 5.26 -14.28 18.15
CA GLY A 41 4.91 -13.24 19.12
C GLY A 41 3.41 -12.93 19.13
N GLY A 42 2.57 -13.94 19.07
CA GLY A 42 1.18 -13.92 19.44
C GLY A 42 1.05 -14.67 20.75
N ASP A 43 0.19 -14.20 21.63
CA ASP A 43 -0.05 -14.76 22.97
C ASP A 43 -0.63 -16.21 22.96
N GLY A 44 -0.53 -16.94 21.84
CA GLY A 44 -1.34 -18.13 21.55
C GLY A 44 -2.79 -17.76 21.22
N PHE A 45 -3.05 -16.51 20.80
CA PHE A 45 -4.39 -16.05 20.45
C PHE A 45 -4.42 -15.29 19.14
N ILE A 46 -5.42 -15.60 18.32
CA ILE A 46 -5.76 -14.86 17.10
C ILE A 46 -6.76 -13.77 17.47
N ARG A 47 -6.50 -12.55 16.99
CA ARG A 47 -7.36 -11.39 17.21
C ARG A 47 -7.96 -10.93 15.88
N PHE A 48 -9.28 -10.91 15.76
CA PHE A 48 -9.98 -10.52 14.52
C PHE A 48 -11.25 -9.73 14.83
N ALA A 49 -11.82 -9.06 13.82
CA ALA A 49 -13.01 -8.23 13.99
C ALA A 49 -14.28 -9.04 13.69
N CYS A 50 -15.29 -8.91 14.54
CA CYS A 50 -16.66 -9.34 14.27
C CYS A 50 -17.38 -8.26 13.44
N PRO A 51 -18.32 -8.61 12.55
CA PRO A 51 -19.13 -7.64 11.80
C PRO A 51 -19.98 -6.70 12.67
N CYS A 52 -20.15 -6.99 13.97
CA CYS A 52 -20.78 -6.05 14.91
C CYS A 52 -19.83 -4.95 15.43
N GLY A 53 -18.56 -4.95 15.00
CA GLY A 53 -17.53 -3.97 15.39
C GLY A 53 -16.67 -4.38 16.59
N ARG A 54 -16.96 -5.50 17.25
CA ARG A 54 -16.15 -5.98 18.39
C ARG A 54 -14.95 -6.82 17.96
N ARG A 55 -13.90 -6.78 18.77
CA ARG A 55 -12.67 -7.56 18.56
C ARG A 55 -12.76 -8.88 19.31
N LEU A 56 -12.64 -9.98 18.58
CA LEU A 56 -12.62 -11.34 19.11
C LEU A 56 -11.18 -11.78 19.37
N LYS A 57 -10.99 -12.57 20.44
CA LYS A 57 -9.72 -13.19 20.81
C LYS A 57 -9.97 -14.68 20.97
N VAL A 58 -9.41 -15.49 20.09
CA VAL A 58 -9.60 -16.95 20.08
C VAL A 58 -8.26 -17.62 20.33
N LYS A 59 -8.24 -18.62 21.23
CA LYS A 59 -7.02 -19.36 21.58
C LYS A 59 -6.67 -20.29 20.42
N VAL A 60 -5.38 -20.38 20.11
CA VAL A 60 -4.82 -21.41 19.23
C VAL A 60 -4.62 -22.65 20.10
N ASP A 61 -5.02 -23.81 19.59
CA ASP A 61 -4.80 -25.07 20.30
C ASP A 61 -3.30 -25.37 20.38
N GLU A 62 -2.89 -26.22 21.34
CA GLU A 62 -1.46 -26.50 21.60
C GLU A 62 -0.75 -27.13 20.38
N GLU A 63 -1.52 -27.73 19.47
CA GLU A 63 -1.07 -28.26 18.18
C GLU A 63 -0.84 -27.18 17.10
N GLY A 64 -1.01 -25.89 17.43
CA GLY A 64 -0.89 -24.78 16.48
C GLY A 64 -2.06 -24.64 15.51
N SER A 65 -3.10 -25.45 15.65
CA SER A 65 -4.35 -25.35 14.89
C SER A 65 -5.30 -24.32 15.51
N HIS A 66 -5.95 -23.50 14.70
CA HIS A 66 -7.00 -22.59 15.14
C HIS A 66 -8.38 -23.17 14.82
N PRO A 67 -9.39 -22.96 15.69
CA PRO A 67 -10.74 -23.37 15.37
C PRO A 67 -11.24 -22.59 14.14
N PRO A 68 -12.02 -23.23 13.24
CA PRO A 68 -12.46 -22.61 11.99
C PRO A 68 -13.39 -21.41 12.21
N ALA A 69 -14.08 -21.34 13.35
CA ALA A 69 -14.95 -20.24 13.69
C ALA A 69 -14.97 -19.96 15.20
N GLY A 70 -15.17 -18.69 15.56
CA GLY A 70 -15.36 -18.23 16.94
C GLY A 70 -16.74 -17.60 17.12
N LYS A 71 -17.38 -17.84 18.27
CA LYS A 71 -18.67 -17.23 18.61
C LYS A 71 -18.45 -15.87 19.26
N CYS A 72 -19.11 -14.82 18.75
CA CYS A 72 -19.06 -13.51 19.38
C CYS A 72 -19.91 -13.51 20.67
N PRO A 73 -19.36 -13.10 21.82
CA PRO A 73 -20.11 -13.08 23.08
C PRO A 73 -21.25 -12.06 23.10
N ASP A 74 -21.21 -11.05 22.20
CA ASP A 74 -22.15 -9.92 22.26
C ASP A 74 -23.29 -10.01 21.26
N CYS A 75 -23.00 -10.43 20.02
CA CYS A 75 -24.04 -10.58 19.00
C CYS A 75 -24.42 -12.04 18.75
N GLY A 76 -23.73 -12.99 19.40
CA GLY A 76 -23.98 -14.43 19.27
C GLY A 76 -23.61 -15.04 17.90
N LYS A 77 -23.24 -14.22 16.90
CA LYS A 77 -22.88 -14.69 15.55
C LYS A 77 -21.60 -15.52 15.58
N ILE A 78 -21.58 -16.55 14.76
CA ILE A 78 -20.41 -17.37 14.47
C ILE A 78 -19.60 -16.62 13.40
N VAL A 79 -18.36 -16.24 13.73
CA VAL A 79 -17.46 -15.48 12.85
C VAL A 79 -16.30 -16.38 12.44
N PRO A 80 -16.00 -16.54 11.15
CA PRO A 80 -14.89 -17.35 10.69
C PRO A 80 -13.56 -16.76 11.15
N VAL A 81 -12.66 -17.61 11.65
CA VAL A 81 -11.30 -17.20 12.06
C VAL A 81 -10.42 -17.17 10.82
N PRO A 82 -9.79 -16.04 10.46
CA PRO A 82 -8.86 -16.00 9.34
C PRO A 82 -7.64 -16.86 9.65
N SER A 83 -7.35 -17.83 8.80
CA SER A 83 -6.17 -18.69 8.94
C SER A 83 -4.91 -17.83 8.90
N SER A 84 -4.04 -17.95 9.91
CA SER A 84 -2.80 -17.14 9.97
C SER A 84 -1.84 -17.46 8.81
N SER A 85 -2.03 -18.58 8.12
CA SER A 85 -1.31 -18.99 6.90
C SER A 85 -1.80 -18.25 5.65
N SER A 86 -3.02 -17.70 5.65
CA SER A 86 -3.44 -16.74 4.64
C SER A 86 -2.96 -15.36 5.09
N ASN A 87 -1.66 -15.14 4.99
CA ASN A 87 -1.18 -13.79 4.81
C ASN A 87 -1.62 -13.40 3.39
N PRO A 88 -2.63 -12.53 3.17
CA PRO A 88 -2.97 -12.10 1.82
C PRO A 88 -1.80 -11.35 1.15
N ALA A 89 -0.71 -11.10 1.88
CA ALA A 89 0.48 -10.43 1.38
C ALA A 89 1.38 -11.29 0.46
N LEU A 90 1.11 -12.58 0.23
CA LEU A 90 1.88 -13.41 -0.71
C LEU A 90 1.06 -14.43 -1.53
N ALA A 91 -0.27 -14.36 -1.50
CA ALA A 91 -1.13 -15.13 -2.40
C ALA A 91 -1.74 -14.17 -3.44
N SER A 92 -1.09 -14.05 -4.58
CA SER A 92 -1.70 -13.77 -5.90
C SER A 92 -2.69 -12.60 -6.04
N SER A 93 -2.72 -11.67 -5.10
CA SER A 93 -3.64 -10.52 -5.08
C SER A 93 -2.85 -9.22 -5.21
N HIS A 94 -1.84 -9.23 -6.08
CA HIS A 94 -1.45 -7.99 -6.74
C HIS A 94 -2.57 -7.66 -7.74
N PRO A 95 -3.11 -6.43 -7.79
CA PRO A 95 -4.11 -6.05 -8.81
C PRO A 95 -3.59 -6.16 -10.26
N GLU A 96 -2.31 -6.51 -10.44
CA GLU A 96 -1.69 -6.81 -11.74
C GLU A 96 -1.19 -8.26 -11.85
N ALA A 97 -1.55 -9.14 -10.91
CA ALA A 97 -1.27 -10.57 -11.08
C ALA A 97 -2.13 -11.10 -12.24
N GLN A 98 -1.49 -11.66 -13.26
CA GLN A 98 -2.19 -12.29 -14.38
C GLN A 98 -3.17 -13.34 -13.86
N THR A 99 -4.46 -13.08 -14.04
CA THR A 99 -5.51 -14.06 -13.81
C THR A 99 -5.28 -15.21 -14.77
N ALA A 100 -5.08 -16.43 -14.25
CA ALA A 100 -4.89 -17.65 -15.03
C ALA A 100 -6.07 -18.00 -15.97
N GLU A 101 -7.12 -17.18 -15.96
CA GLU A 101 -8.35 -17.35 -16.74
C GLU A 101 -8.37 -16.56 -18.06
N LEU A 102 -7.35 -15.74 -18.37
CA LEU A 102 -7.24 -15.11 -19.70
C LEU A 102 -6.30 -15.94 -20.57
N ASP A 103 -6.86 -16.67 -21.53
CA ASP A 103 -6.07 -17.41 -22.51
C ASP A 103 -5.48 -16.48 -23.59
N ALA A 104 -4.66 -17.05 -24.48
CA ALA A 104 -4.03 -16.29 -25.55
C ALA A 104 -5.04 -15.70 -26.56
N ALA A 105 -6.22 -16.31 -26.71
CA ALA A 105 -7.26 -15.81 -27.60
C ALA A 105 -7.96 -14.59 -26.99
N ASP A 106 -8.26 -14.63 -25.69
CA ASP A 106 -8.85 -13.50 -24.97
C ASP A 106 -7.91 -12.29 -24.96
N MET A 107 -6.61 -12.52 -24.79
CA MET A 107 -5.59 -11.46 -24.91
C MET A 107 -5.59 -10.80 -26.30
N ALA A 108 -5.76 -11.58 -27.38
CA ALA A 108 -5.82 -11.04 -28.75
C ALA A 108 -7.11 -10.23 -29.01
N VAL A 109 -8.23 -10.64 -28.42
CA VAL A 109 -9.49 -9.88 -28.48
C VAL A 109 -9.34 -8.53 -27.76
N LEU A 110 -8.72 -8.53 -26.57
CA LEU A 110 -8.46 -7.32 -25.80
C LEU A 110 -7.51 -6.36 -26.53
N GLU A 111 -6.45 -6.87 -27.15
CA GLU A 111 -5.51 -6.04 -27.92
C GLU A 111 -6.20 -5.40 -29.14
N THR A 112 -7.07 -6.15 -29.82
CA THR A 112 -7.86 -5.64 -30.95
C THR A 112 -8.83 -4.54 -30.50
N TRP A 113 -9.52 -4.73 -29.37
CA TRP A 113 -10.37 -3.71 -28.76
C TRP A 113 -9.58 -2.46 -28.36
N ALA A 114 -8.41 -2.65 -27.73
CA ALA A 114 -7.53 -1.57 -27.31
C ALA A 114 -7.05 -0.73 -28.50
N ARG A 115 -6.65 -1.35 -29.62
CA ARG A 115 -6.26 -0.62 -30.84
C ARG A 115 -7.42 0.21 -31.41
N GLY A 116 -8.65 -0.32 -31.39
CA GLY A 116 -9.83 0.42 -31.81
C GLY A 116 -10.19 1.60 -30.90
N HIS A 117 -10.02 1.44 -29.59
CA HIS A 117 -10.40 2.46 -28.60
C HIS A 117 -9.32 3.51 -28.31
N LEU A 118 -8.02 3.17 -28.36
CA LEU A 118 -6.95 4.17 -28.25
C LEU A 118 -6.94 5.13 -29.45
N ALA A 119 -7.25 4.64 -30.65
CA ALA A 119 -7.40 5.52 -31.82
C ALA A 119 -8.55 6.53 -31.66
N LYS A 120 -9.56 6.20 -30.84
CA LYS A 120 -10.74 7.03 -30.58
C LYS A 120 -10.59 7.95 -29.36
N THR A 121 -9.65 7.65 -28.47
CA THR A 121 -9.35 8.41 -27.24
C THR A 121 -8.06 9.22 -27.34
N ALA A 122 -7.48 9.36 -28.55
CA ALA A 122 -6.53 10.42 -28.85
C ALA A 122 -7.19 11.77 -28.53
N VAL A 123 -7.00 12.23 -27.29
CA VAL A 123 -7.50 13.49 -26.77
C VAL A 123 -6.98 14.56 -27.72
N PRO A 124 -7.83 15.36 -28.38
CA PRO A 124 -7.35 16.49 -29.16
C PRO A 124 -6.50 17.34 -28.22
N ALA A 125 -5.30 17.69 -28.68
CA ALA A 125 -4.33 18.54 -28.00
C ALA A 125 -5.05 19.58 -27.13
N VAL A 126 -4.79 19.48 -25.82
CA VAL A 126 -5.38 20.25 -24.73
C VAL A 126 -5.79 21.64 -25.21
N LYS A 127 -7.09 21.82 -25.50
CA LYS A 127 -7.67 23.16 -25.55
C LYS A 127 -7.43 23.73 -24.17
N ALA A 128 -6.50 24.68 -24.06
CA ALA A 128 -6.20 25.40 -22.84
C ALA A 128 -7.52 25.78 -22.17
N GLU A 129 -7.82 25.14 -21.03
CA GLU A 129 -9.00 25.46 -20.24
C GLU A 129 -8.97 26.97 -19.99
N ALA A 130 -10.02 27.64 -20.46
CA ALA A 130 -10.20 29.08 -20.32
C ALA A 130 -10.14 29.43 -18.82
N GLY A 131 -8.98 29.84 -18.34
CA GLY A 131 -8.77 29.86 -16.88
C GLY A 131 -7.32 29.92 -16.39
N LEU A 132 -6.36 29.49 -17.21
CA LEU A 132 -4.98 29.32 -16.76
C LEU A 132 -3.99 30.20 -17.55
N ARG A 133 -3.09 30.85 -16.82
CA ARG A 133 -1.90 31.55 -17.34
C ARG A 133 -0.69 30.63 -17.23
N VAL A 134 0.40 30.93 -17.93
CA VAL A 134 1.66 30.17 -17.80
C VAL A 134 2.60 30.91 -16.85
N CYS A 135 3.17 30.20 -15.86
CA CYS A 135 4.15 30.75 -14.95
C CYS A 135 5.47 31.10 -15.70
N PRO A 136 6.02 32.32 -15.57
CA PRO A 136 7.26 32.69 -16.25
C PRO A 136 8.50 31.99 -15.69
N GLY A 137 8.45 31.48 -14.46
CA GLY A 137 9.58 30.80 -13.82
C GLY A 137 9.71 29.33 -14.19
N CYS A 138 8.61 28.61 -14.39
CA CYS A 138 8.63 27.15 -14.58
C CYS A 138 7.78 26.62 -15.74
N GLY A 139 7.06 27.49 -16.46
CA GLY A 139 6.24 27.09 -17.62
C GLY A 139 4.97 26.30 -17.28
N ARG A 140 4.67 26.05 -16.00
CA ARG A 140 3.46 25.35 -15.59
C ARG A 140 2.23 26.25 -15.62
N PRO A 141 1.04 25.69 -15.92
CA PRO A 141 -0.18 26.47 -15.92
C PRO A 141 -0.59 26.82 -14.48
N VAL A 142 -0.95 28.07 -14.27
CA VAL A 142 -1.35 28.66 -12.99
C VAL A 142 -2.71 29.33 -13.14
N HIS A 143 -3.52 29.27 -12.09
CA HIS A 143 -4.84 29.91 -12.09
C HIS A 143 -4.71 31.43 -12.34
N LEU A 144 -5.62 32.03 -13.12
CA LEU A 144 -5.62 33.48 -13.43
C LEU A 144 -5.52 34.39 -12.18
N GLY A 145 -6.09 33.95 -11.05
CA GLY A 145 -6.07 34.69 -9.79
C GLY A 145 -4.81 34.51 -8.93
N ALA A 146 -3.91 33.59 -9.28
CA ALA A 146 -2.74 33.28 -8.46
C ALA A 146 -1.69 34.41 -8.53
N VAL A 147 -1.24 34.86 -7.36
CA VAL A 147 -0.18 35.89 -7.22
C VAL A 147 1.22 35.28 -7.25
N ALA A 148 1.36 34.01 -6.86
CA ALA A 148 2.61 33.25 -6.91
C ALA A 148 2.37 31.83 -7.43
N CYS A 149 3.37 31.28 -8.13
CA CYS A 149 3.34 29.91 -8.60
C CYS A 149 3.45 28.94 -7.41
N ARG A 150 2.54 27.97 -7.32
CA ARG A 150 2.56 26.95 -6.27
C ARG A 150 3.77 26.01 -6.34
N GLU A 151 4.40 25.92 -7.51
CA GLU A 151 5.48 24.96 -7.78
C GLU A 151 6.85 25.57 -7.55
N CYS A 152 7.12 26.74 -8.11
CA CYS A 152 8.44 27.37 -8.02
C CYS A 152 8.47 28.63 -7.14
N GLY A 153 7.32 29.07 -6.60
CA GLY A 153 7.22 30.29 -5.78
C GLY A 153 7.37 31.61 -6.56
N THR A 154 7.68 31.57 -7.86
CA THR A 154 7.84 32.78 -8.68
C THR A 154 6.53 33.58 -8.71
N HIS A 155 6.64 34.91 -8.53
CA HIS A 155 5.50 35.81 -8.62
C HIS A 155 4.92 35.83 -10.05
N VAL A 156 3.60 35.70 -10.15
CA VAL A 156 2.88 35.66 -11.44
C VAL A 156 2.17 37.00 -11.63
N PRO A 157 2.63 37.87 -12.55
CA PRO A 157 2.01 39.18 -12.76
C PRO A 157 0.58 39.05 -13.27
N LYS A 158 -0.32 39.88 -12.75
CA LYS A 158 -1.68 40.02 -13.27
C LYS A 158 -1.61 40.80 -14.58
N ARG A 159 -2.06 40.18 -15.68
CA ARG A 159 -2.43 40.88 -16.91
C ARG A 159 -3.87 41.36 -16.80
#